data_AF-A0A8K0MA60-F1
#
_entry.id   AF-A0A8K0MA60-F1
#
_cell.length_a   1.000
_cell.length_b   1.000
_cell.length_c   1.000
_cell.angle_alpha   90.00
_cell.angle_beta   90.00
_cell.angle_gamma   90.00
#
_symmetry.space_group_name_H-M   'P 1'
#
loop_
_entity.id
_entity.type
_entity.pdbx_description
1 polymer ?
#
loop_
_entity_poly.entity_id
_entity_poly.type
_entity_poly.pdbx_seq_one_letter_code
_entity_poly.pdbx_strand_id
1 'polypeptide(L)'
;MAAAVGVEMDSPEHTSNLDMQQDAFDPAREIEWPDFLPPAPAPPFAHPLPFSLSLAEAQLQPTLAQPDEWEHLQREEDERLDEIRKFVLRFHIGYLYEHLGNVEIDWDLDGPEYICRVVGLPCYGYDYRKTGTVKLHLHTPSHIRQNDRSPARPLTPKPRRPRRAQS
;
A
#
# COMPACT_ATOMS: atom_id res chain seq x y z
N MET A 1 45.54 20.03 41.20
CA MET A 1 44.51 19.21 41.88
C MET A 1 43.18 19.93 41.76
N ALA A 2 42.31 19.47 40.87
CA ALA A 2 40.93 19.93 40.75
C ALA A 2 40.09 18.74 40.25
N ALA A 3 39.01 18.47 40.96
CA ALA A 3 38.27 17.20 40.96
C ALA A 3 37.33 17.06 39.76
N ALA A 4 37.29 15.87 39.17
CA ALA A 4 36.29 15.46 38.20
C ALA A 4 35.03 15.00 38.94
N VAL A 5 33.89 15.65 38.68
CA VAL A 5 32.57 15.25 39.17
C VAL A 5 31.95 14.35 38.10
N GLY A 6 31.89 13.05 38.39
CA GLY A 6 31.16 12.07 37.60
C GLY A 6 29.65 12.26 37.80
N VAL A 7 28.92 12.35 36.69
CA VAL A 7 27.46 12.29 36.67
C VAL A 7 27.11 10.93 36.07
N GLU A 8 26.85 9.95 36.92
CA GLU A 8 26.18 8.71 36.53
C GLU A 8 24.71 9.05 36.25
N MET A 9 24.33 8.97 34.97
CA MET A 9 22.93 8.97 34.55
C MET A 9 22.43 7.53 34.55
N ASP A 10 21.70 7.20 35.61
CA ASP A 10 20.95 5.95 35.75
C ASP A 10 19.88 5.89 34.64
N SER A 11 20.04 4.91 33.76
CA SER A 11 19.22 4.72 32.56
C SER A 11 18.20 3.61 32.84
N PRO A 12 16.89 3.90 32.91
CA PRO A 12 15.90 2.86 33.19
C PRO A 12 15.68 1.99 31.94
N GLU A 13 16.34 0.84 31.91
CA GLU A 13 16.03 -0.26 31.00
C GLU A 13 14.72 -0.92 31.43
N HIS A 14 13.60 -0.46 30.88
CA HIS A 14 12.33 -1.16 30.97
C HIS A 14 11.76 -1.41 29.56
N THR A 15 12.46 -2.26 28.81
CA THR A 15 11.87 -2.93 27.64
C THR A 15 11.00 -4.07 28.15
N SER A 16 9.72 -3.79 28.36
CA SER A 16 8.71 -4.82 28.54
C SER A 16 8.72 -5.72 27.30
N ASN A 17 9.28 -6.92 27.45
CA ASN A 17 9.08 -8.02 26.52
C ASN A 17 7.60 -8.34 26.52
N LEU A 18 6.87 -7.76 25.57
CA LEU A 18 5.56 -8.26 25.19
C LEU A 18 5.84 -9.60 24.48
N ASP A 19 5.81 -10.67 25.27
CA ASP A 19 5.82 -12.05 24.82
C ASP A 19 4.51 -12.29 24.04
N MET A 20 4.50 -11.77 22.81
CA MET A 20 3.42 -11.95 21.86
C MET A 20 3.56 -13.39 21.39
N GLN A 21 2.92 -14.31 22.12
CA GLN A 21 2.74 -15.70 21.75
C GLN A 21 2.21 -15.73 20.31
N GLN A 22 3.12 -15.88 19.36
CA GLN A 22 2.79 -16.23 17.99
C GLN A 22 2.38 -17.68 18.05
N ASP A 23 1.08 -17.93 18.28
CA ASP A 23 0.47 -19.19 17.93
C ASP A 23 0.82 -19.45 16.46
N ALA A 24 1.75 -20.38 16.25
CA ALA A 24 2.21 -20.77 14.93
C ALA A 24 0.98 -21.23 14.15
N PHE A 25 0.60 -20.45 13.14
CA PHE A 25 -0.46 -20.80 12.21
C PHE A 25 -0.03 -22.08 11.48
N ASP A 26 -0.57 -23.23 11.89
CA ASP A 26 -0.32 -24.51 11.27
C ASP A 26 -1.22 -24.64 10.02
N PRO A 27 -0.67 -24.55 8.79
CA PRO A 27 -1.46 -24.63 7.57
C PRO A 27 -2.02 -26.04 7.32
N ALA A 28 -1.58 -27.05 8.07
CA ALA A 28 -2.13 -28.41 8.02
C ALA A 28 -3.33 -28.58 8.97
N ARG A 29 -3.60 -27.61 9.84
CA ARG A 29 -4.78 -27.64 10.69
C ARG A 29 -6.00 -27.29 9.85
N GLU A 30 -6.75 -28.32 9.47
CA GLU A 30 -8.07 -28.18 8.89
C GLU A 30 -8.90 -27.29 9.83
N ILE A 31 -9.41 -26.17 9.30
CA ILE A 31 -10.30 -25.29 10.07
C ILE A 31 -11.57 -26.09 10.28
N GLU A 32 -11.67 -26.76 11.42
CA GLU A 32 -12.90 -27.36 11.91
C GLU A 32 -13.89 -26.23 12.14
N TRP A 33 -14.69 -25.96 11.12
CA TRP A 33 -15.90 -25.19 11.28
C TRP A 33 -16.79 -25.97 12.25
N PRO A 34 -17.31 -25.34 13.30
CA PRO A 34 -18.20 -26.04 14.21
C PRO A 34 -19.41 -26.55 13.42
N ASP A 35 -19.52 -27.88 13.27
CA ASP A 35 -20.67 -28.55 12.64
C ASP A 35 -22.00 -28.19 13.33
N PHE A 36 -21.90 -27.78 14.59
CA PHE A 36 -23.01 -27.32 15.40
C PHE A 36 -23.04 -25.80 15.47
N LEU A 37 -23.81 -25.19 14.56
CA LEU A 37 -24.38 -23.88 14.85
C LEU A 37 -25.34 -24.05 16.04
N PRO A 38 -25.23 -23.22 17.10
CA PRO A 38 -26.23 -23.26 18.15
C PRO A 38 -27.62 -23.02 17.54
N PRO A 39 -28.66 -23.70 18.02
CA PRO A 39 -30.02 -23.44 17.55
C PRO A 39 -30.28 -21.95 17.74
N ALA A 40 -30.61 -21.26 16.64
CA ALA A 40 -30.89 -19.84 16.69
C ALA A 40 -31.91 -19.58 17.81
N PRO A 41 -31.67 -18.58 18.69
CA PRO A 41 -32.64 -18.28 19.73
C PRO A 41 -33.99 -18.04 19.06
N ALA A 42 -35.02 -18.74 19.53
CA ALA A 42 -36.37 -18.55 19.04
C ALA A 42 -36.67 -17.05 19.11
N PRO A 43 -36.99 -16.39 17.97
CA PRO A 43 -37.20 -14.95 17.98
C PRO A 43 -38.30 -14.64 19.00
N PRO A 44 -38.06 -13.75 19.99
CA PRO A 44 -39.01 -13.51 21.09
C PRO A 44 -40.31 -12.82 20.65
N PHE A 45 -40.52 -12.66 19.35
CA PHE A 45 -41.69 -12.00 18.81
C PHE A 45 -42.14 -12.74 17.54
N ALA A 46 -43.19 -13.54 17.69
CA ALA A 46 -44.09 -13.87 16.60
C ALA A 46 -44.87 -12.60 16.20
N HIS A 47 -44.18 -11.58 15.69
CA HIS A 47 -44.84 -10.57 14.91
C HIS A 47 -45.20 -11.22 13.57
N PRO A 48 -46.49 -11.25 13.18
CA PRO A 48 -46.82 -11.60 11.81
C PRO A 48 -46.12 -10.57 10.92
N LEU A 49 -45.07 -10.98 10.22
CA LEU A 49 -44.43 -10.15 9.22
C LEU A 49 -45.52 -9.79 8.20
N PRO A 50 -45.87 -8.50 8.00
CA PRO A 50 -46.85 -8.11 6.97
C PRO A 50 -46.32 -8.34 5.55
N PHE A 51 -45.09 -8.83 5.42
CA PHE A 51 -44.51 -9.24 4.17
C PHE A 51 -44.44 -10.77 4.14
N SER A 52 -45.54 -11.38 3.67
CA SER A 52 -45.40 -12.66 2.99
C SER A 52 -44.56 -12.37 1.75
N LEU A 53 -43.24 -12.41 1.89
CA LEU A 53 -42.34 -12.61 0.75
C LEU A 53 -42.72 -13.99 0.24
N SER A 54 -43.69 -14.00 -0.68
CA SER A 54 -44.02 -15.16 -1.47
C SER A 54 -42.71 -15.77 -1.95
N LEU A 55 -42.52 -17.06 -1.69
CA LEU A 55 -41.40 -17.84 -2.22
C LEU A 55 -41.31 -17.75 -3.76
N ALA A 56 -42.36 -17.25 -4.42
CA ALA A 56 -42.35 -16.90 -5.85
C ALA A 56 -41.46 -15.68 -6.19
N GLU A 57 -41.00 -14.90 -5.22
CA GLU A 57 -40.11 -13.75 -5.40
C GLU A 57 -38.69 -13.99 -4.85
N ALA A 58 -38.39 -15.24 -4.49
CA ALA A 58 -37.02 -15.73 -4.27
C ALA A 58 -36.44 -16.40 -5.53
N GLN A 59 -37.12 -16.30 -6.68
CA GLN A 59 -36.52 -16.44 -8.00
C GLN A 59 -35.98 -15.09 -8.51
N LEU A 60 -35.30 -14.34 -7.65
CA LEU A 60 -34.13 -13.63 -8.17
C LEU A 60 -33.18 -14.76 -8.58
N GLN A 61 -33.33 -15.22 -9.83
CA GLN A 61 -32.19 -15.78 -10.56
C GLN A 61 -31.03 -14.87 -10.15
N PRO A 62 -29.95 -15.38 -9.54
CA PRO A 62 -28.74 -14.59 -9.54
C PRO A 62 -28.58 -14.27 -11.01
N THR A 63 -28.80 -13.01 -11.38
CA THR A 63 -28.31 -12.49 -12.64
C THR A 63 -26.84 -12.77 -12.48
N LEU A 64 -26.40 -13.93 -12.96
CA LEU A 64 -25.02 -14.33 -13.02
C LEU A 64 -24.46 -13.17 -13.81
N ALA A 65 -23.84 -12.23 -13.08
CA ALA A 65 -23.14 -11.13 -13.69
C ALA A 65 -22.34 -11.81 -14.79
N GLN A 66 -22.60 -11.42 -16.04
CA GLN A 66 -21.99 -12.14 -17.14
C GLN A 66 -20.48 -12.18 -16.85
N PRO A 67 -19.78 -13.27 -17.19
CA PRO A 67 -18.34 -13.36 -16.90
C PRO A 67 -17.59 -12.06 -17.27
N ASP A 68 -18.03 -11.43 -18.37
CA ASP A 68 -17.58 -10.13 -18.88
C ASP A 68 -17.78 -8.94 -17.92
N GLU A 69 -18.87 -8.90 -17.13
CA GLU A 69 -19.13 -7.86 -16.13
C GLU A 69 -18.19 -7.99 -14.92
N TRP A 70 -17.92 -9.22 -14.48
CA TRP A 70 -16.98 -9.45 -13.38
C TRP A 70 -15.54 -9.10 -13.77
N GLU A 71 -15.10 -9.49 -14.97
CA GLU A 71 -13.79 -9.10 -15.49
C GLU A 71 -13.62 -7.59 -15.61
N HIS A 72 -14.69 -6.88 -15.99
CA HIS A 72 -14.68 -5.42 -16.05
C HIS A 72 -14.48 -4.79 -14.67
N LEU A 73 -15.27 -5.23 -13.67
CA LEU A 73 -15.16 -4.74 -12.30
C LEU A 73 -13.79 -5.04 -11.69
N GLN A 74 -13.27 -6.24 -11.93
CA GLN A 74 -11.94 -6.62 -11.43
C GLN A 74 -10.84 -5.73 -12.01
N ARG A 75 -10.89 -5.43 -13.32
CA ARG A 75 -9.94 -4.52 -13.96
C ARG A 75 -10.01 -3.11 -13.38
N GLU A 76 -11.20 -2.62 -13.08
CA GLU A 76 -11.38 -1.30 -12.47
C GLU A 76 -10.78 -1.25 -11.05
N GLU A 77 -10.96 -2.31 -10.26
CA GLU A 77 -10.34 -2.39 -8.93
C GLU A 77 -8.82 -2.56 -9.00
N ASP A 78 -8.29 -3.35 -9.94
CA ASP A 78 -6.85 -3.49 -10.15
C ASP A 78 -6.22 -2.13 -10.50
N GLU A 79 -6.85 -1.34 -11.38
CA GLU A 79 -6.40 0.02 -11.72
C GLU A 79 -6.40 0.95 -10.50
N ARG A 80 -7.44 0.89 -9.65
CA ARG A 80 -7.50 1.66 -8.40
C ARG A 80 -6.39 1.25 -7.42
N LEU A 81 -6.14 -0.04 -7.27
CA LEU A 81 -5.10 -0.56 -6.39
C LEU A 81 -3.70 -0.14 -6.86
N ASP A 82 -3.47 -0.10 -8.18
CA ASP A 82 -2.21 0.39 -8.74
C ASP A 82 -2.00 1.87 -8.45
N GLU A 83 -3.01 2.72 -8.57
CA GLU A 83 -2.92 4.13 -8.21
C GLU A 83 -2.61 4.32 -6.71
N ILE A 84 -3.28 3.56 -5.84
CA ILE A 84 -3.05 3.58 -4.40
C ILE A 84 -1.62 3.15 -4.08
N ARG A 85 -1.13 2.06 -4.70
CA ARG A 85 0.23 1.57 -4.52
C ARG A 85 1.26 2.63 -4.89
N LYS A 86 1.11 3.27 -6.06
CA LYS A 86 2.00 4.35 -6.53
C LYS A 86 1.99 5.53 -5.56
N PHE A 87 0.81 5.90 -5.06
CA PHE A 87 0.66 6.97 -4.09
C PHE A 87 1.39 6.65 -2.77
N VAL A 88 1.14 5.47 -2.19
CA VAL A 88 1.76 5.04 -0.94
C VAL A 88 3.27 4.95 -1.08
N LEU A 89 3.76 4.37 -2.17
CA LEU A 89 5.19 4.29 -2.46
C LEU A 89 5.81 5.69 -2.55
N ARG A 90 5.23 6.58 -3.35
CA ARG A 90 5.72 7.96 -3.47
C ARG A 90 5.67 8.69 -2.12
N PHE A 91 4.66 8.47 -1.32
CA PHE A 91 4.56 9.08 0.01
C PHE A 91 5.64 8.55 0.96
N HIS A 92 5.90 7.24 0.95
CA HIS A 92 6.81 6.60 1.89
C HIS A 92 8.29 6.83 1.55
N ILE A 93 8.68 6.72 0.28
CA ILE A 93 10.09 6.82 -0.15
C ILE A 93 10.39 8.02 -1.05
N GLY A 94 9.38 8.83 -1.41
CA GLY A 94 9.55 10.01 -2.27
C GLY A 94 10.58 11.00 -1.75
N TYR A 95 10.64 11.19 -0.43
CA TYR A 95 11.59 12.10 0.21
C TYR A 95 13.06 11.74 -0.08
N LEU A 96 13.36 10.48 -0.41
CA LEU A 96 14.71 10.04 -0.78
C LEU A 96 15.16 10.57 -2.14
N TYR A 97 14.22 10.97 -3.00
CA TYR A 97 14.48 11.43 -4.37
C TYR A 97 14.32 12.96 -4.51
N GLU A 98 13.93 13.68 -3.44
CA GLU A 98 13.64 15.12 -3.48
C GLU A 98 14.82 15.97 -3.96
N HIS A 99 16.06 15.55 -3.67
CA HIS A 99 17.26 16.26 -4.13
C HIS A 99 17.54 16.10 -5.62
N LEU A 100 16.87 15.16 -6.30
CA LEU A 100 17.01 14.89 -7.73
C LEU A 100 15.82 15.50 -8.51
N GLY A 101 15.69 16.83 -8.49
CA GLY A 101 14.52 17.52 -9.06
C GLY A 101 14.37 17.48 -10.60
N ASN A 102 15.42 17.11 -11.33
CA ASN A 102 15.43 17.11 -12.79
C ASN A 102 15.40 15.71 -13.40
N VAL A 103 15.54 14.66 -12.61
CA VAL A 103 15.48 13.28 -13.13
C VAL A 103 14.05 12.77 -13.19
N GLU A 104 13.83 11.83 -14.10
CA GLU A 104 12.59 11.07 -14.16
C GLU A 104 12.67 9.88 -13.19
N ILE A 105 11.66 9.77 -12.32
CA ILE A 105 11.51 8.70 -11.34
C ILE A 105 10.35 7.82 -11.77
N ASP A 106 10.62 6.54 -11.99
CA ASP A 106 9.60 5.55 -12.34
C ASP A 106 8.96 4.96 -11.06
N TRP A 107 7.77 5.47 -10.73
CA TRP A 107 6.93 4.97 -9.63
C TRP A 107 6.14 3.71 -9.99
N ASP A 108 6.09 3.37 -11.29
CA ASP A 108 5.38 2.23 -11.83
C ASP A 108 6.27 0.97 -11.88
N LEU A 109 7.58 1.12 -11.65
CA LEU A 109 8.50 0.00 -11.62
C LEU A 109 8.15 -0.99 -10.50
N ASP A 110 7.76 -2.19 -10.90
CA ASP A 110 7.50 -3.31 -10.00
C ASP A 110 8.79 -3.79 -9.32
N GLY A 111 8.68 -4.12 -8.03
CA GLY A 111 9.77 -4.69 -7.26
C GLY A 111 9.73 -4.31 -5.79
N PRO A 112 10.81 -4.62 -5.06
CA PRO A 112 10.98 -4.19 -3.68
C PRO A 112 10.85 -2.68 -3.51
N GLU A 113 10.49 -2.25 -2.31
CA GLU A 113 10.37 -0.83 -1.97
C GLU A 113 11.69 -0.07 -2.19
N TYR A 114 12.82 -0.73 -1.93
CA TYR A 114 14.16 -0.12 -1.91
C TYR A 114 14.97 -0.38 -3.20
N ILE A 115 14.33 -0.20 -4.36
CA ILE A 115 14.99 -0.23 -5.67
C ILE A 115 15.36 1.17 -6.17
N CYS A 116 16.39 1.28 -7.02
CA CYS A 116 16.69 2.53 -7.72
C CYS A 116 15.68 2.77 -8.85
N ARG A 117 14.93 3.87 -8.76
CA ARG A 117 13.86 4.23 -9.69
C ARG A 117 14.24 5.31 -10.70
N VAL A 118 15.52 5.69 -10.76
CA VAL A 118 16.00 6.78 -11.62
C VAL A 118 16.22 6.27 -13.05
N VAL A 119 15.42 6.78 -13.98
CA VAL A 119 15.45 6.35 -15.38
C VAL A 119 16.74 6.81 -16.07
N GLY A 120 17.31 5.93 -16.90
CA GLY A 120 18.48 6.24 -17.73
C GLY A 120 19.85 5.99 -17.08
N LEU A 121 19.88 5.39 -15.88
CA LEU A 121 21.10 4.93 -15.23
C LEU A 121 21.22 3.40 -15.26
N PRO A 122 22.44 2.83 -15.26
CA PRO A 122 22.64 1.38 -15.28
C PRO A 122 22.21 0.67 -13.99
N CYS A 123 22.01 1.42 -12.90
CA CYS A 123 21.51 0.90 -11.63
C CYS A 123 19.98 0.88 -11.54
N TYR A 124 19.27 1.28 -12.59
CA TYR A 124 17.81 1.27 -12.64
C TYR A 124 17.25 -0.13 -12.35
N GLY A 125 16.35 -0.25 -11.36
CA GLY A 125 15.77 -1.50 -10.88
C GLY A 125 16.65 -2.32 -9.93
N TYR A 126 17.85 -1.85 -9.58
CA TYR A 126 18.69 -2.56 -8.62
C TYR A 126 18.11 -2.47 -7.19
N ASP A 127 18.02 -3.61 -6.50
CA ASP A 127 17.52 -3.73 -5.12
C ASP A 127 18.62 -3.57 -4.06
N TYR A 128 18.42 -2.62 -3.14
CA TYR A 128 19.34 -2.30 -2.04
C TYR A 128 18.92 -2.86 -0.68
N ARG A 129 17.76 -3.54 -0.59
CA ARG A 129 17.16 -4.19 0.59
C ARG A 129 16.86 -3.32 1.81
N LYS A 130 17.47 -2.14 1.93
CA LYS A 130 17.30 -1.21 3.06
C LYS A 130 17.20 0.23 2.57
N THR A 131 16.42 1.03 3.27
CA THR A 131 16.23 2.46 2.98
C THR A 131 17.55 3.25 3.03
N GLY A 132 18.40 2.97 4.02
CA GLY A 132 19.67 3.67 4.21
C GLY A 132 20.67 3.46 3.06
N THR A 133 20.71 2.27 2.48
CA THR A 133 21.57 1.97 1.32
C THR A 133 21.09 2.67 0.06
N VAL A 134 19.76 2.71 -0.19
CA VAL A 134 19.20 3.52 -1.29
C VAL A 134 19.54 4.99 -1.10
N LYS A 135 19.34 5.53 0.10
CA LYS A 135 19.63 6.94 0.40
C LYS A 135 21.07 7.30 0.05
N LEU A 136 22.04 6.50 0.51
CA LEU A 136 23.46 6.71 0.19
C LEU A 136 23.74 6.56 -1.31
N HIS A 137 23.11 5.57 -1.96
CA HIS A 137 23.24 5.33 -3.38
C HIS A 137 22.76 6.54 -4.23
N LEU A 138 21.62 7.15 -3.89
CA LEU A 138 21.07 8.31 -4.60
C LEU A 138 21.93 9.58 -4.46
N HIS A 139 22.86 9.61 -3.50
CA HIS A 139 23.85 10.68 -3.32
C HIS A 139 25.16 10.43 -4.08
N THR A 140 25.24 9.35 -4.87
CA THR A 140 26.44 9.06 -5.65
C THR A 140 26.62 10.06 -6.81
N PRO A 141 27.87 10.33 -7.24
CA PRO A 141 28.14 11.27 -8.34
C PRO A 141 27.45 10.92 -9.67
N SER A 142 27.08 9.66 -9.89
CA SER A 142 26.36 9.25 -11.10
C SER A 142 24.94 9.82 -11.13
N HIS A 143 24.24 9.83 -9.98
CA HIS A 143 22.89 10.37 -9.85
C HIS A 143 22.87 11.88 -9.93
N ILE A 144 23.81 12.54 -9.25
CA ILE A 144 23.95 14.00 -9.28
C ILE A 144 24.23 14.46 -10.71
N ARG A 145 25.17 13.82 -11.41
CA ARG A 145 25.46 14.16 -12.82
C ARG A 145 24.28 13.91 -13.76
N GLN A 146 23.50 12.86 -13.53
CA GLN A 146 22.29 12.61 -14.31
C GLN A 146 21.25 13.71 -14.06
N ASN A 147 21.06 14.13 -12.81
CA ASN A 147 20.19 15.24 -12.45
C ASN A 147 20.63 16.56 -13.09
N ASP A 148 21.93 16.83 -13.13
CA ASP A 148 22.45 18.06 -13.74
C ASP A 148 22.37 18.03 -15.27
N ARG A 149 22.47 16.84 -15.88
CA ARG A 149 22.37 16.64 -17.33
C ARG A 149 20.93 16.70 -17.85
N SER A 150 19.98 16.23 -17.06
CA SER A 150 18.57 16.23 -17.46
C SER A 150 18.04 17.66 -17.54
N PRO A 151 17.26 18.00 -18.58
CA PRO A 151 16.67 19.33 -18.69
C PRO A 151 15.76 19.57 -17.49
N ALA A 152 15.86 20.76 -16.89
CA ALA A 152 15.00 21.14 -15.78
C ALA A 152 13.53 20.92 -16.15
N ARG A 153 12.81 20.16 -15.32
CA ARG A 153 11.40 19.91 -15.57
C ARG A 153 10.66 21.24 -15.49
N PRO A 154 9.89 21.65 -16.52
CA PRO A 154 9.15 22.90 -16.47
C PRO A 154 8.22 22.89 -15.25
N LEU A 155 8.46 23.79 -14.29
CA LEU A 155 7.61 23.95 -13.10
C LEU A 155 6.23 24.52 -13.45
N THR A 156 6.02 24.97 -14.69
CA THR A 156 4.76 25.51 -15.13
C THR A 156 3.71 24.39 -15.22
N PRO A 157 2.64 24.41 -14.41
CA PRO A 157 1.54 23.48 -14.58
C PRO A 157 1.01 23.64 -16.00
N LYS A 158 0.92 22.53 -16.75
CA LYS A 158 0.34 22.52 -18.09
C LYS A 158 -1.02 23.22 -17.99
N PRO A 159 -1.27 24.32 -18.72
CA PRO A 159 -2.51 25.07 -18.59
C PRO A 159 -3.67 24.09 -18.79
N ARG A 160 -4.53 23.96 -17.77
CA ARG A 160 -5.72 23.11 -17.84
C ARG A 160 -6.52 23.62 -19.03
N ARG A 161 -6.62 22.82 -20.09
CA ARG A 161 -7.48 23.16 -21.22
C ARG A 161 -8.89 23.34 -20.64
N PRO A 162 -9.57 24.47 -20.93
CA PRO A 162 -10.94 24.65 -20.48
C PRO A 162 -11.76 23.46 -20.97
N ARG A 163 -12.42 22.77 -20.04
CA ARG A 163 -13.34 21.67 -20.33
C ARG A 163 -14.40 22.24 -21.26
N ARG A 164 -14.39 21.85 -22.54
CA ARG A 164 -15.41 22.28 -23.50
C ARG A 164 -16.77 21.89 -22.89
N ALA A 165 -17.61 22.89 -22.64
CA ALA A 165 -19.00 22.64 -22.30
C ALA A 165 -19.61 21.88 -23.48
N GLN A 166 -20.04 20.64 -23.24
CA GLN A 166 -20.84 19.91 -24.20
C GLN A 166 -22.19 20.62 -24.24
N SER A 167 -22.53 21.18 -25.41
CA SER A 167 -23.83 21.77 -25.72
C SER A 167 -24.69 20.72 -26.40
#